data_AF-A0A845USP4-F1
#
_entry.id   AF-A0A845USP4-F1
#
_cell.length_a   1.000
_cell.length_b   1.000
_cell.length_c   1.000
_cell.angle_alpha   90.00
_cell.angle_beta   90.00
_cell.angle_gamma   90.00
#
_symmetry.space_group_name_H-M   'P 1'
#
loop_
_entity.id
_entity.type
_entity.pdbx_description
1 polymer ?
#
loop_
_entity_poly.entity_id
_entity_poly.type
_entity_poly.pdbx_seq_one_letter_code
_entity_poly.pdbx_strand_id
1 'polypeptide(L)'
;MIQTFPVPRSLEDTDPQATKSGDVSFCSCGATEEQGHTFGCISDQMARRKASTASDDAAEAPATIQPGRPGTPTIVHVNRQHIGMNAKDGGNRPVYTVKCPDGTTRYAREVEFEGKTRAVYDGRQLRCGARAWLETEFPVTLIDEMSFQEARAAV
;
A
#
# COMPACT_ATOMS: atom_id res chain seq x y z
N MET A 1 5.65 -39.44 1.12
CA MET A 1 4.58 -39.43 0.11
C MET A 1 4.43 -38.02 -0.39
N ILE A 2 4.85 -37.77 -1.63
CA ILE A 2 4.82 -36.43 -2.24
C ILE A 2 3.69 -36.50 -3.26
N GLN A 3 2.60 -35.76 -3.02
CA GLN A 3 1.49 -35.68 -3.96
C GLN A 3 1.83 -34.64 -5.03
N THR A 4 2.02 -35.11 -6.26
CA THR A 4 2.14 -34.29 -7.47
C THR A 4 0.74 -33.87 -7.93
N PHE A 5 0.48 -32.56 -7.93
CA PHE A 5 -0.72 -31.98 -8.52
C PHE A 5 -0.56 -31.86 -10.04
N PRO A 6 -1.55 -32.24 -10.87
CA PRO A 6 -1.48 -32.08 -12.31
C PRO A 6 -1.72 -30.61 -12.71
N VAL A 7 -0.83 -30.10 -13.57
CA VAL A 7 -0.92 -28.77 -14.21
C VAL A 7 -1.90 -28.85 -15.39
N PRO A 8 -2.95 -28.02 -15.47
CA PRO A 8 -3.80 -27.98 -16.65
C PRO A 8 -3.10 -27.31 -17.84
N ARG A 9 -3.20 -27.96 -19.00
CA ARG A 9 -2.66 -27.58 -20.31
C ARG A 9 -3.29 -26.29 -20.85
N SER A 10 -2.43 -25.55 -21.55
CA SER A 10 -2.69 -24.35 -22.35
C SER A 10 -3.90 -24.47 -23.28
N LEU A 11 -4.70 -23.40 -23.36
CA LEU A 11 -5.69 -23.20 -24.42
C LEU A 11 -5.05 -22.34 -25.51
N GLU A 12 -5.03 -22.89 -26.71
CA GLU A 12 -4.46 -22.32 -27.94
C GLU A 12 -5.43 -21.29 -28.58
N ASP A 13 -4.81 -20.26 -29.16
CA ASP A 13 -5.11 -19.56 -30.41
C ASP A 13 -6.57 -19.28 -30.82
N THR A 14 -6.93 -17.98 -30.86
CA THR A 14 -7.94 -17.49 -31.80
C THR A 14 -7.67 -16.03 -32.23
N ASP A 15 -7.14 -15.87 -33.43
CA ASP A 15 -7.28 -14.73 -34.36
C ASP A 15 -7.09 -15.37 -35.76
N PRO A 16 -7.80 -15.02 -36.87
CA PRO A 16 -7.93 -13.66 -37.39
C PRO A 16 -9.27 -13.30 -38.08
N GLN A 17 -9.55 -12.00 -38.26
CA GLN A 17 -10.00 -11.32 -39.51
C GLN A 17 -10.56 -9.92 -39.16
N ALA A 18 -9.94 -8.79 -39.53
CA ALA A 18 -9.68 -8.21 -40.85
C ALA A 18 -10.93 -7.74 -41.63
N THR A 19 -11.35 -6.48 -41.41
CA THR A 19 -12.09 -5.64 -42.36
C THR A 19 -11.56 -4.20 -42.27
N LYS A 20 -10.64 -3.80 -43.15
CA LYS A 20 -10.83 -2.97 -44.36
C LYS A 20 -11.35 -1.53 -44.13
N SER A 21 -10.41 -0.61 -44.40
CA SER A 21 -10.51 0.59 -45.25
C SER A 21 -11.54 1.68 -44.95
N GLY A 22 -11.03 2.87 -44.64
CA GLY A 22 -11.71 4.15 -44.78
C GLY A 22 -10.69 5.28 -44.77
N ASP A 23 -10.29 5.71 -45.96
CA ASP A 23 -9.46 6.87 -46.27
C ASP A 23 -10.05 8.21 -45.76
N VAL A 24 -9.22 9.25 -45.93
CA VAL A 24 -9.48 10.71 -45.94
C VAL A 24 -9.81 11.38 -44.58
N SER A 25 -9.33 12.58 -44.25
CA SER A 25 -8.65 13.62 -45.01
C SER A 25 -7.88 14.53 -44.05
N PHE A 26 -6.80 15.10 -44.57
CA PHE A 26 -6.16 16.34 -44.15
C PHE A 26 -7.18 17.45 -43.84
N CYS A 27 -6.97 18.21 -42.76
CA CYS A 27 -7.24 19.65 -42.79
C CYS A 27 -6.47 20.36 -41.68
N SER A 28 -5.55 21.24 -42.11
CA SER A 28 -4.97 22.28 -41.29
C SER A 28 -5.91 23.49 -41.25
N CYS A 29 -5.53 24.45 -40.41
CA CYS A 29 -5.84 25.89 -40.46
C CYS A 29 -6.96 26.39 -39.54
N GLY A 30 -6.65 27.50 -38.87
CA GLY A 30 -7.62 28.57 -38.68
C GLY A 30 -7.96 28.91 -37.23
N ALA A 31 -7.12 29.72 -36.61
CA ALA A 31 -7.59 30.63 -35.57
C ALA A 31 -8.62 31.59 -36.17
N THR A 32 -9.77 31.77 -35.53
CA THR A 32 -10.50 33.06 -35.52
C THR A 32 -11.30 33.21 -34.23
N GLU A 33 -11.11 34.40 -33.69
CA GLU A 33 -11.79 35.15 -32.64
C GLU A 33 -13.30 35.24 -32.88
N GLU A 34 -14.13 35.22 -31.82
CA GLU A 34 -15.28 36.12 -31.67
C GLU A 34 -15.75 36.19 -30.21
N GLN A 35 -15.88 37.43 -29.74
CA GLN A 35 -16.49 37.80 -28.48
C GLN A 35 -18.01 37.79 -28.64
N GLY A 36 -18.73 37.24 -27.66
CA GLY A 36 -20.19 37.23 -27.65
C GLY A 36 -20.74 37.33 -26.23
N HIS A 37 -20.93 38.57 -25.78
CA HIS A 37 -21.59 38.91 -24.52
C HIS A 37 -23.10 39.03 -24.78
N THR A 38 -23.92 38.11 -24.29
CA THR A 38 -25.35 38.39 -24.01
C THR A 38 -25.89 37.57 -22.84
N PHE A 39 -26.28 38.33 -21.83
CA PHE A 39 -27.31 38.15 -20.82
C PHE A 39 -28.30 36.98 -20.95
N GLY A 40 -28.51 36.30 -19.81
CA GLY A 40 -29.86 36.01 -19.32
C GLY A 40 -30.23 34.53 -19.15
N CYS A 41 -30.18 34.04 -17.91
CA CYS A 41 -31.37 33.45 -17.29
C CYS A 41 -31.22 33.36 -15.77
N ILE A 42 -31.91 34.25 -15.07
CA ILE A 42 -32.16 34.21 -13.63
C ILE A 42 -33.29 33.19 -13.42
N SER A 43 -33.01 31.88 -13.48
CA SER A 43 -34.00 30.83 -13.17
C SER A 43 -33.35 29.46 -12.90
N ASP A 44 -32.24 29.41 -12.16
CA ASP A 44 -31.74 28.13 -11.63
C ASP A 44 -31.37 28.21 -10.14
N GLN A 45 -32.20 28.94 -9.39
CA GLN A 45 -32.19 28.94 -7.92
C GLN A 45 -33.16 27.90 -7.34
N MET A 46 -33.20 26.67 -7.88
CA MET A 46 -33.95 25.56 -7.24
C MET A 46 -33.29 24.18 -7.38
N ALA A 47 -31.95 24.10 -7.45
CA ALA A 47 -31.20 22.86 -7.21
C ALA A 47 -30.45 22.86 -5.87
N ARG A 48 -30.80 23.76 -4.94
CA ARG A 48 -30.32 23.73 -3.55
C ARG A 48 -31.26 22.88 -2.70
N ARG A 49 -31.02 21.58 -2.66
CA ARG A 49 -31.24 20.66 -1.52
C ARG A 49 -31.31 19.22 -2.03
N LYS A 50 -30.19 18.51 -1.94
CA LYS A 50 -30.17 17.18 -1.32
C LYS A 50 -28.74 16.71 -1.06
N ALA A 51 -28.55 16.28 0.18
CA ALA A 51 -27.54 15.36 0.65
C ALA A 51 -26.09 15.86 0.68
N SER A 52 -25.82 16.74 1.65
CA SER A 52 -24.62 16.61 2.47
C SER A 52 -24.65 15.26 3.21
N THR A 53 -23.94 14.27 2.66
CA THR A 53 -23.30 13.21 3.44
C THR A 53 -21.98 12.90 2.74
N ALA A 54 -21.06 13.86 2.78
CA ALA A 54 -19.66 13.52 2.77
C ALA A 54 -19.40 12.89 4.14
N SER A 55 -19.38 11.57 4.21
CA SER A 55 -18.66 10.89 5.28
C SER A 55 -17.19 11.14 4.97
N ASP A 56 -16.67 12.21 5.58
CA ASP A 56 -15.23 12.44 5.71
C ASP A 56 -14.65 11.34 6.62
N ASP A 57 -14.66 10.09 6.15
CA ASP A 57 -13.70 9.07 6.59
C ASP A 57 -12.39 9.37 5.87
N ALA A 58 -11.82 10.54 6.16
CA ALA A 58 -10.42 10.81 5.87
C ALA A 58 -9.63 9.85 6.75
N ALA A 59 -9.41 8.64 6.25
CA ALA A 59 -8.54 7.66 6.85
C ALA A 59 -7.24 8.37 7.22
N GLU A 60 -7.02 8.54 8.53
CA GLU A 60 -5.79 9.06 9.08
C GLU A 60 -4.64 8.34 8.36
N ALA A 61 -3.81 9.10 7.65
CA ALA A 61 -2.76 8.50 6.84
C ALA A 61 -1.90 7.61 7.76
N PRO A 62 -1.68 6.33 7.38
CA PRO A 62 -0.92 5.41 8.22
C PRO A 62 0.49 5.96 8.46
N ALA A 63 1.05 5.68 9.63
CA ALA A 63 2.32 6.24 10.04
C ALA A 63 3.44 5.76 9.10
N THR A 64 3.99 6.69 8.31
CA THR A 64 5.11 6.41 7.40
C THR A 64 6.44 6.67 8.08
N ILE A 65 7.27 5.64 8.20
CA ILE A 65 8.68 5.74 8.56
C ILE A 65 9.45 6.21 7.34
N GLN A 66 9.98 7.43 7.40
CA GLN A 66 10.87 7.96 6.39
C GLN A 66 12.24 7.25 6.42
N PRO A 67 12.90 7.06 5.27
CA PRO A 67 14.21 6.44 5.23
C PRO A 67 15.24 7.31 5.97
N GLY A 68 16.06 6.65 6.76
CA GLY A 68 17.12 7.30 7.53
C GLY A 68 18.30 7.74 6.66
N ARG A 69 19.36 8.21 7.31
CA ARG A 69 20.65 8.47 6.66
C ARG A 69 21.09 7.23 5.85
N PRO A 70 21.63 7.41 4.62
CA PRO A 70 22.13 6.29 3.82
C PRO A 70 23.14 5.45 4.62
N GLY A 71 22.95 4.13 4.62
CA GLY A 71 23.78 3.16 5.34
C GLY A 71 23.19 2.61 6.64
N THR A 72 22.08 3.15 7.15
CA THR A 72 21.34 2.56 8.28
C THR A 72 19.95 2.11 7.82
N PRO A 73 19.81 0.86 7.34
CA PRO A 73 18.52 0.36 6.87
C PRO A 73 17.54 0.16 8.02
N THR A 74 16.25 0.34 7.74
CA THR A 74 15.15 -0.05 8.63
C THR A 74 15.09 -1.56 8.68
N ILE A 75 15.05 -2.13 9.88
CA ILE A 75 15.02 -3.59 10.08
C ILE A 75 13.64 -4.00 10.59
N VAL A 76 12.94 -4.83 9.82
CA VAL A 76 11.64 -5.40 10.18
C VAL A 76 11.81 -6.88 10.47
N HIS A 77 11.28 -7.36 11.59
CA HIS A 77 11.27 -8.79 11.87
C HIS A 77 9.94 -9.21 12.49
N VAL A 78 9.68 -10.51 12.37
CA VAL A 78 8.49 -11.14 12.94
C VAL A 78 8.76 -11.53 14.39
N ASN A 79 7.91 -11.06 15.29
CA ASN A 79 7.96 -11.36 16.70
C ASN A 79 7.27 -12.70 17.00
N ARG A 80 8.06 -13.78 17.02
CA ARG A 80 7.57 -15.14 17.34
C ARG A 80 6.93 -15.24 18.73
N GLN A 81 7.33 -14.41 19.70
CA GLN A 81 6.73 -14.46 21.03
C GLN A 81 5.29 -13.98 20.99
N HIS A 82 5.01 -12.88 20.28
CA HIS A 82 3.65 -12.36 20.12
C HIS A 82 2.75 -13.35 19.38
N ILE A 83 3.25 -13.95 18.28
CA ILE A 83 2.52 -15.02 17.57
C ILE A 83 2.19 -16.18 18.52
N GLY A 84 3.17 -16.62 19.30
CA GLY A 84 2.98 -17.72 20.25
C GLY A 84 2.04 -17.40 21.41
N MET A 85 1.90 -16.13 21.80
CA MET A 85 0.93 -15.70 22.81
C MET A 85 -0.47 -15.63 22.20
N ASN A 86 -0.63 -14.95 21.06
CA ASN A 86 -1.89 -14.83 20.33
C ASN A 86 -2.50 -16.21 20.02
N ALA A 87 -1.67 -17.20 19.67
CA ALA A 87 -2.12 -18.57 19.44
C ALA A 87 -2.64 -19.29 20.70
N LYS A 88 -2.23 -18.85 21.91
CA LYS A 88 -2.62 -19.48 23.19
C LYS A 88 -3.86 -18.84 23.80
N ASP A 89 -3.96 -17.52 23.74
CA ASP A 89 -5.05 -16.76 24.36
C ASP A 89 -6.10 -16.25 23.37
N GLY A 90 -5.90 -16.47 22.06
CA GLY A 90 -6.78 -15.95 21.02
C GLY A 90 -6.61 -14.44 20.79
N GLY A 91 -5.51 -13.88 21.29
CA GLY A 91 -5.23 -12.47 21.29
C GLY A 91 -4.85 -11.86 19.93
N ASN A 92 -4.70 -10.54 19.91
CA ASN A 92 -4.37 -9.76 18.70
C ASN A 92 -3.21 -8.78 18.91
N ARG A 93 -2.11 -9.25 19.49
CA ARG A 93 -0.89 -8.44 19.64
C ARG A 93 -0.21 -8.18 18.31
N PRO A 94 0.43 -7.00 18.12
CA PRO A 94 1.17 -6.68 16.91
C PRO A 94 2.35 -7.62 16.70
N VAL A 95 2.45 -8.25 15.53
CA VAL A 95 3.44 -9.32 15.28
C VAL A 95 4.70 -8.80 14.59
N TYR A 96 4.67 -7.63 13.98
CA TYR A 96 5.84 -7.04 13.33
C TYR A 96 6.50 -6.05 14.27
N THR A 97 7.81 -6.22 14.43
CA THR A 97 8.64 -5.28 15.18
C THR A 97 9.57 -4.59 14.20
N VAL A 98 9.45 -3.27 14.14
CA VAL A 98 10.19 -2.41 13.22
C VAL A 98 11.22 -1.61 14.00
N LYS A 99 12.48 -1.84 13.70
CA LYS A 99 13.60 -1.07 14.22
C LYS A 99 13.92 0.02 13.21
N CYS A 100 13.61 1.24 13.61
CA CYS A 100 13.80 2.40 12.79
C CYS A 100 15.28 2.83 12.83
N PRO A 101 15.77 3.53 11.79
CA PRO A 101 17.16 3.98 11.71
C PRO A 101 17.54 4.97 12.82
N ASP A 102 16.56 5.65 13.41
CA ASP A 102 16.69 6.56 14.56
C ASP A 102 16.91 5.83 15.90
N GLY A 103 16.88 4.49 15.89
CA GLY A 103 17.02 3.65 17.08
C GLY A 103 15.71 3.39 17.82
N THR A 104 14.59 3.96 17.37
CA THR A 104 13.27 3.67 17.94
C THR A 104 12.77 2.30 17.49
N THR A 105 11.97 1.65 18.33
CA THR A 105 11.34 0.37 18.00
C THR A 105 9.83 0.55 18.05
N ARG A 106 9.19 0.26 16.92
CA ARG A 106 7.73 0.34 16.73
C ARG A 106 7.17 -1.06 16.55
N TYR A 107 5.92 -1.26 16.93
CA TYR A 107 5.20 -2.51 16.73
C TYR A 107 4.00 -2.24 15.83
N ALA A 108 3.73 -3.12 14.88
CA ALA A 108 2.60 -2.99 13.97
C ALA A 108 1.97 -4.36 13.70
N ARG A 109 0.68 -4.35 13.34
CA ARG A 109 0.01 -5.56 12.86
C ARG A 109 0.29 -5.82 11.39
N GLU A 110 0.50 -4.78 10.59
CA GLU A 110 0.86 -4.90 9.18
C GLU A 110 1.91 -3.85 8.81
N VAL A 111 2.73 -4.19 7.81
CA VAL A 111 3.85 -3.36 7.37
C VAL A 111 3.88 -3.37 5.84
N GLU A 112 3.78 -2.19 5.25
CA GLU A 112 3.87 -1.99 3.80
C GLU A 112 5.23 -1.38 3.43
N PHE A 113 5.83 -1.89 2.35
CA PHE A 113 7.12 -1.44 1.86
C PHE A 113 6.93 -0.70 0.53
N GLU A 114 7.35 0.56 0.46
CA GLU A 114 7.16 1.40 -0.74
C GLU A 114 8.33 1.28 -1.75
N GLY A 115 9.15 0.24 -1.63
CA GLY A 115 10.32 0.09 -2.47
C GLY A 115 11.10 -1.20 -2.29
N LYS A 116 12.36 -1.18 -2.73
CA LYS A 116 13.21 -2.37 -2.75
C LYS A 116 13.50 -2.84 -1.32
N THR A 117 13.08 -4.06 -1.03
CA THR A 117 13.26 -4.70 0.27
C THR A 117 14.10 -5.97 0.10
N ARG A 118 15.00 -6.22 1.05
CA ARG A 118 15.84 -7.42 1.07
C ARG A 118 15.46 -8.29 2.26
N ALA A 119 15.19 -9.56 2.01
CA ALA A 119 15.09 -10.57 3.07
C ALA A 119 16.48 -11.14 3.36
N VAL A 120 16.89 -11.11 4.63
CA VAL A 120 18.24 -11.50 5.06
C VAL A 120 18.15 -12.64 6.07
N TYR A 121 18.97 -13.64 5.82
CA TYR A 121 19.30 -14.71 6.76
C TYR A 121 20.81 -14.97 6.67
N ASP A 122 21.55 -14.61 7.71
CA ASP A 122 23.02 -14.74 7.76
C ASP A 122 23.50 -15.73 8.84
N GLY A 123 22.56 -16.42 9.49
CA GLY A 123 22.82 -17.37 10.58
C GLY A 123 23.10 -16.72 11.94
N ARG A 124 23.34 -15.40 11.98
CA ARG A 124 23.53 -14.64 13.23
C ARG A 124 22.20 -14.38 13.91
N GLN A 125 22.27 -13.97 15.17
CA GLN A 125 21.10 -13.63 15.97
C GLN A 125 21.13 -12.14 16.31
N LEU A 126 20.06 -11.43 15.98
CA LEU A 126 19.86 -10.04 16.39
C LEU A 126 19.67 -9.96 17.90
N ARG A 127 19.90 -8.78 18.50
CA ARG A 127 19.68 -8.55 19.95
C ARG A 127 18.27 -8.91 20.44
N CYS A 128 17.27 -8.87 19.56
CA CYS A 128 15.89 -9.26 19.85
C CYS A 128 15.63 -10.77 19.77
N GLY A 129 16.63 -11.57 19.37
CA GLY A 129 16.52 -13.01 19.22
C GLY A 129 16.12 -13.50 17.82
N ALA A 130 15.75 -12.59 16.90
CA ALA A 130 15.44 -12.94 15.51
C ALA A 130 16.69 -13.36 14.72
N ARG A 131 16.52 -14.32 13.80
CA ARG A 131 17.60 -14.86 12.94
C ARG A 131 17.40 -14.54 11.46
N ALA A 132 16.19 -14.17 11.08
CA ALA A 132 15.83 -13.70 9.75
C ALA A 132 15.07 -12.37 9.91
N TRP A 133 15.34 -11.43 9.03
CA TRP A 133 14.70 -10.11 9.03
C TRP A 133 14.59 -9.58 7.60
N LEU A 134 13.75 -8.58 7.43
CA LEU A 134 13.67 -7.75 6.24
C LEU A 134 14.41 -6.45 6.51
N GLU A 135 15.11 -5.94 5.51
CA GLU A 135 15.75 -4.64 5.58
C GLU A 135 15.46 -3.81 4.34
N THR A 136 15.29 -2.51 4.54
CA THR A 136 14.96 -1.56 3.48
C THR A 136 15.55 -0.19 3.77
N GLU A 137 15.91 0.51 2.71
CA GLU A 137 16.31 1.92 2.72
C GLU A 137 15.20 2.83 2.19
N PHE A 138 14.02 2.28 1.93
CA PHE A 138 12.85 2.99 1.40
C PHE A 138 11.84 3.29 2.51
N PRO A 139 10.89 4.21 2.29
CA PRO A 139 9.80 4.44 3.22
C PRO A 139 9.03 3.15 3.55
N VAL A 140 8.61 3.05 4.80
CA VAL A 140 7.83 1.92 5.32
C VAL A 140 6.59 2.48 5.99
N THR A 141 5.43 1.99 5.59
CA THR A 141 4.15 2.42 6.15
C THR A 141 3.66 1.38 7.15
N LEU A 142 3.38 1.82 8.38
CA LEU A 142 2.89 0.98 9.47
C LEU A 142 1.38 1.11 9.59
N ILE A 143 0.69 -0.02 9.54
CA ILE A 143 -0.75 -0.08 9.76
C ILE A 143 -0.97 -0.62 11.17
N ASP A 144 -1.77 0.12 11.93
CA ASP A 144 -2.00 -0.12 13.35
C ASP A 144 -0.70 -0.13 14.16
N GLU A 145 0.03 0.99 14.11
CA GLU A 145 1.20 1.21 14.94
C GLU A 145 0.80 1.27 16.42
N MET A 146 1.56 0.56 17.25
CA MET A 146 1.43 0.57 18.71
C MET A 146 2.79 0.77 19.36
N SER A 147 2.78 1.44 20.51
CA SER A 147 3.95 1.52 21.39
C SER A 147 4.22 0.18 22.08
N PHE A 148 5.41 0.04 22.68
CA PHE A 148 5.75 -1.15 23.46
C PHE A 148 4.77 -1.43 24.61
N GLN A 149 4.27 -0.38 25.27
CA GLN A 149 3.35 -0.53 26.40
C GLN A 149 1.98 -1.02 25.94
N GLU A 150 1.47 -0.46 24.85
CA GLU A 150 0.19 -0.86 24.23
C GLU A 150 0.26 -2.28 23.68
N ALA A 151 1.36 -2.62 22.98
CA ALA A 151 1.58 -3.97 22.47
C ALA A 151 1.60 -5.04 23.57
N ARG A 152 2.04 -4.69 24.78
CA ARG A 152 2.00 -5.56 25.95
C ARG A 152 0.62 -5.64 26.61
N ALA A 153 -0.17 -4.57 26.53
CA ALA A 153 -1.51 -4.50 27.09
C ALA A 153 -2.55 -5.19 26.19
N ALA A 154 -2.30 -5.25 24.88
CA ALA A 154 -3.08 -6.04 23.95
C ALA A 154 -3.06 -7.52 24.39
N VAL A 155 -4.23 -8.05 24.72
CA VAL A 155 -4.49 -9.48 24.83
C VAL A 155 -5.26 -9.83 23.59
#